data_AF-A0A4V2FRG1-F1
#
_entry.id   AF-A0A4V2FRG1-F1
#
_cell.length_a   1.000
_cell.length_b   1.000
_cell.length_c   1.000
_cell.angle_alpha   90.00
_cell.angle_beta   90.00
_cell.angle_gamma   90.00
#
_symmetry.space_group_name_H-M   'P 1'
#
loop_
_entity.id
_entity.type
_entity.pdbx_description
1 polymer ?
#
loop_
_entity_poly.entity_id
_entity_poly.type
_entity_poly.pdbx_seq_one_letter_code
_entity_poly.pdbx_strand_id
1 'polypeptide(L)'
;MSRREPPTVRYRSAPPGRVRVRRPWRGPVLTLVLLLAVVTGVYVLVQNIPGTPGCTVTGGAREVSLSVEQAGNAATIAGVGAAMGMPDHAVTVALATVLQESGLRNLPGGDRDSAGLFQQRPSQGWGTYEQVTDPVYASQAFYRKLRTEPEWPTLDVAEAAQLIQRSFDGSLYAQWEPQAATMAAALTGRNGPALTCHDLAAATAPEDVATVAARELGTSVLSGPQDGVRGWEIANWLVAHAARFGLERVTFDGWSWTAESGEWASTGPEDGRLSLQRAVG
;
A
#
# COMPACT_ATOMS: atom_id res chain seq x y z
N MET A 1 82.42 -53.63 -27.01
CA MET A 1 81.09 -54.21 -26.78
C MET A 1 80.84 -54.34 -25.28
N SER A 2 80.00 -53.49 -24.70
CA SER A 2 79.28 -53.76 -23.46
C SER A 2 78.16 -52.72 -23.33
N ARG A 3 76.93 -53.13 -23.62
CA ARG A 3 75.72 -52.33 -23.36
C ARG A 3 75.48 -52.33 -21.85
N ARG A 4 75.22 -51.16 -21.25
CA ARG A 4 74.59 -51.06 -19.92
C ARG A 4 73.38 -50.12 -20.02
N GLU A 5 72.29 -50.59 -19.44
CA GLU A 5 70.90 -50.13 -19.55
C GLU A 5 70.64 -48.75 -18.94
N PRO A 6 69.58 -48.03 -19.36
CA PRO A 6 69.16 -46.79 -18.72
C PRO A 6 68.46 -47.06 -17.37
N PRO A 7 68.48 -46.09 -16.43
CA PRO A 7 67.87 -46.26 -15.11
C PRO A 7 66.34 -46.26 -15.17
N THR A 8 65.72 -47.15 -14.39
CA THR A 8 64.27 -47.25 -14.21
C THR A 8 63.75 -46.13 -13.29
N VAL A 9 62.89 -45.26 -13.83
CA VAL A 9 62.17 -44.26 -13.04
C VAL A 9 61.00 -44.93 -12.33
N ARG A 10 61.07 -45.10 -11.01
CA ARG A 10 59.93 -45.54 -10.18
C ARG A 10 59.00 -44.36 -9.90
N TYR A 11 57.80 -44.38 -10.49
CA TYR A 11 56.74 -43.43 -10.14
C TYR A 11 56.16 -43.82 -8.76
N ARG A 12 56.39 -43.00 -7.71
CA ARG A 12 55.68 -43.14 -6.43
C ARG A 12 54.26 -42.62 -6.62
N SER A 13 53.26 -43.48 -6.44
CA SER A 13 51.86 -43.07 -6.38
C SER A 13 51.61 -42.19 -5.14
N ALA A 14 51.05 -41.01 -5.35
CA ALA A 14 50.57 -40.14 -4.29
C ALA A 14 49.31 -40.75 -3.61
N PRO A 15 49.13 -40.61 -2.29
CA PRO A 15 47.93 -41.09 -1.62
C PRO A 15 46.70 -40.28 -2.06
N PRO A 16 45.51 -40.90 -2.13
CA PRO A 16 44.30 -40.21 -2.57
C PRO A 16 43.94 -39.09 -1.58
N GLY A 17 43.82 -37.87 -2.10
CA GLY A 17 43.35 -36.71 -1.34
C GLY A 17 41.92 -36.95 -0.84
N ARG A 18 41.70 -36.80 0.47
CA ARG A 18 40.35 -36.81 1.03
C ARG A 18 39.59 -35.58 0.52
N VAL A 19 38.65 -35.79 -0.39
CA VAL A 19 37.69 -34.77 -0.81
C VAL A 19 36.80 -34.43 0.38
N ARG A 20 36.98 -33.26 0.99
CA ARG A 20 36.00 -32.70 1.94
C ARG A 20 34.78 -32.28 1.14
N VAL A 21 33.75 -33.11 1.14
CA VAL A 21 32.42 -32.73 0.64
C VAL A 21 31.86 -31.64 1.57
N ARG A 22 31.85 -30.38 1.11
CA ARG A 22 31.11 -29.31 1.79
C ARG A 22 29.61 -29.65 1.71
N ARG A 23 29.00 -30.04 2.84
CA ARG A 23 27.54 -30.18 2.94
C ARG A 23 26.90 -28.82 2.63
N PRO A 24 25.96 -28.72 1.67
CA PRO A 24 25.30 -27.45 1.40
C PRO A 24 24.41 -27.08 2.59
N TRP A 25 24.60 -25.87 3.10
CA TRP A 25 23.89 -25.26 4.21
C TRP A 25 22.44 -24.92 3.77
N ARG A 26 21.61 -25.94 3.52
CA ARG A 26 20.20 -25.77 3.11
C ARG A 26 19.22 -25.64 4.29
N GLY A 27 19.70 -25.89 5.51
CA GLY A 27 18.90 -25.81 6.75
C GLY A 27 18.36 -24.40 7.07
N PRO A 28 19.19 -23.34 7.14
CA PRO A 28 18.71 -22.05 7.63
C PRO A 28 17.72 -21.35 6.68
N VAL A 29 17.89 -21.51 5.36
CA VAL A 29 16.99 -20.90 4.36
C VAL A 29 15.60 -21.54 4.39
N LEU A 30 15.51 -22.87 4.48
CA LEU A 30 14.24 -23.57 4.52
C LEU A 30 13.46 -23.25 5.82
N THR A 31 14.16 -23.15 6.96
CA THR A 31 13.54 -22.75 8.22
C THR A 31 13.05 -21.31 8.18
N LEU A 32 13.78 -20.39 7.55
CA LEU A 32 13.36 -18.99 7.43
C LEU A 32 12.13 -18.83 6.52
N VAL A 33 12.08 -19.57 5.41
CA VAL A 33 10.92 -19.59 4.50
C VAL A 33 9.70 -20.20 5.19
N LEU A 34 9.87 -21.28 5.95
CA LEU A 34 8.78 -21.89 6.73
C LEU A 34 8.28 -20.95 7.84
N LEU A 35 9.19 -20.24 8.53
CA LEU A 35 8.81 -19.25 9.54
C LEU A 35 8.06 -18.08 8.91
N LEU A 36 8.52 -17.55 7.77
CA LEU A 36 7.83 -16.50 7.04
C LEU A 36 6.44 -16.96 6.60
N ALA A 37 6.33 -18.17 6.04
CA ALA A 37 5.06 -18.75 5.62
C ALA A 37 4.09 -18.97 6.79
N VAL A 38 4.59 -19.39 7.97
CA VAL A 38 3.78 -19.51 9.19
C VAL A 38 3.35 -18.14 9.69
N VAL A 39 4.24 -17.14 9.72
CA VAL A 39 3.89 -15.77 10.13
C VAL A 39 2.86 -15.17 9.18
N THR A 40 3.05 -15.31 7.86
CA THR A 40 2.07 -14.88 6.86
C THR A 40 0.77 -15.66 6.98
N GLY A 41 0.81 -16.97 7.20
CA GLY A 41 -0.37 -17.80 7.38
C GLY A 41 -1.17 -17.43 8.64
N VAL A 42 -0.49 -17.18 9.75
CA VAL A 42 -1.09 -16.68 10.99
C VAL A 42 -1.62 -15.26 10.82
N TYR A 43 -0.89 -14.39 10.12
CA TYR A 43 -1.34 -13.03 9.79
C TYR A 43 -2.63 -13.06 8.97
N VAL A 44 -2.67 -13.84 7.89
CA VAL A 44 -3.87 -14.04 7.06
C VAL A 44 -5.00 -14.65 7.88
N LEU A 45 -4.72 -15.63 8.75
CA LEU A 45 -5.74 -16.26 9.58
C LEU A 45 -6.35 -15.27 10.58
N VAL A 46 -5.52 -14.46 11.26
CA VAL A 46 -5.98 -13.46 12.25
C VAL A 46 -6.80 -12.36 11.59
N GLN A 47 -6.40 -11.90 10.40
CA GLN A 47 -7.18 -10.89 9.65
C GLN A 47 -8.55 -11.41 9.18
N ASN A 48 -8.76 -12.73 9.14
CA ASN A 48 -10.01 -13.36 8.71
C ASN A 48 -10.85 -13.92 9.87
N ILE A 49 -10.56 -13.55 11.13
CA ILE A 49 -11.41 -13.88 12.28
C ILE A 49 -12.58 -12.88 12.35
N PRO A 50 -13.84 -13.34 12.38
CA PRO A 50 -15.00 -12.47 12.58
C PRO A 50 -14.82 -11.58 13.81
N GLY A 51 -15.02 -10.27 13.67
CA GLY A 51 -14.83 -9.29 14.75
C GLY A 51 -13.47 -8.59 14.79
N THR A 52 -12.57 -8.84 13.82
CA THR A 52 -11.35 -8.03 13.66
C THR A 52 -11.67 -6.82 12.77
N PRO A 53 -11.45 -5.57 13.22
CA PRO A 53 -11.69 -4.37 12.42
C PRO A 53 -10.86 -4.38 11.14
N GLY A 54 -11.51 -4.16 10.00
CA GLY A 54 -10.86 -4.26 8.70
C GLY A 54 -11.64 -3.56 7.60
N CYS A 55 -10.99 -3.42 6.45
CA CYS A 55 -11.58 -2.89 5.23
C CYS A 55 -11.26 -3.79 4.06
N THR A 56 -12.18 -3.84 3.09
CA THR A 56 -12.04 -4.64 1.88
C THR A 56 -12.29 -3.76 0.66
N VAL A 57 -11.41 -3.86 -0.33
CA VAL A 57 -11.59 -3.21 -1.64
C VAL A 57 -11.90 -4.24 -2.70
N THR A 58 -12.97 -4.00 -3.45
CA THR A 58 -13.48 -4.88 -4.52
C THR A 58 -13.51 -4.18 -5.88
N GLY A 59 -14.03 -4.83 -6.92
CA GLY A 59 -14.22 -4.22 -8.25
C GLY A 59 -12.97 -4.14 -9.13
N GLY A 60 -11.83 -4.69 -8.69
CA GLY A 60 -10.59 -4.77 -9.47
C GLY A 60 -10.20 -6.18 -9.86
N ALA A 61 -8.92 -6.38 -10.20
CA ALA A 61 -8.39 -7.68 -10.62
C ALA A 61 -8.41 -8.75 -9.51
N ARG A 62 -8.39 -8.30 -8.25
CA ARG A 62 -8.53 -9.12 -7.05
C ARG A 62 -9.07 -8.28 -5.91
N GLU A 63 -9.72 -8.95 -4.96
CA GLU A 63 -10.09 -8.38 -3.67
C GLU A 63 -8.83 -8.03 -2.85
N VAL A 64 -8.91 -6.94 -2.07
CA VAL A 64 -7.81 -6.47 -1.23
C VAL A 64 -8.31 -6.23 0.18
N SER A 65 -7.87 -7.06 1.14
CA SER A 65 -8.11 -6.86 2.56
C SER A 65 -7.04 -5.95 3.17
N LEU A 66 -7.46 -4.98 3.97
CA LEU A 66 -6.64 -3.95 4.59
C LEU A 66 -7.02 -3.82 6.07
N SER A 67 -6.05 -3.48 6.92
CA SER A 67 -6.40 -2.92 8.23
C SER A 67 -7.03 -1.53 8.07
N VAL A 68 -7.74 -1.07 9.09
CA VAL A 68 -8.31 0.29 9.12
C VAL A 68 -7.22 1.37 8.93
N GLU A 69 -6.03 1.17 9.50
CA GLU A 69 -4.88 2.06 9.31
C GLU A 69 -4.44 2.10 7.83
N GLN A 70 -4.30 0.93 7.20
CA GLN A 70 -3.87 0.82 5.81
C GLN A 70 -4.89 1.45 4.86
N ALA A 71 -6.19 1.23 5.11
CA ALA A 71 -7.27 1.82 4.33
C ALA A 71 -7.27 3.36 4.43
N GLY A 72 -7.13 3.91 5.63
CA GLY A 72 -7.01 5.36 5.84
C GLY A 72 -5.81 5.95 5.09
N ASN A 73 -4.63 5.35 5.26
CA ASN A 73 -3.41 5.79 4.56
C ASN A 73 -3.55 5.72 3.02
N ALA A 74 -4.13 4.63 2.50
CA ALA A 74 -4.39 4.49 1.07
C ALA A 74 -5.35 5.58 0.55
N ALA A 75 -6.43 5.84 1.29
CA ALA A 75 -7.40 6.88 0.97
C ALA A 75 -6.77 8.28 1.00
N THR A 76 -5.87 8.57 1.95
CA THR A 76 -5.10 9.82 1.98
C THR A 76 -4.21 9.96 0.74
N ILE A 77 -3.47 8.92 0.34
CA ILE A 77 -2.60 8.95 -0.86
C ILE A 77 -3.41 9.21 -2.13
N ALA A 78 -4.55 8.55 -2.27
CA ALA A 78 -5.44 8.70 -3.42
C ALA A 78 -6.09 10.09 -3.46
N GLY A 79 -6.66 10.53 -2.33
CA GLY A 79 -7.28 11.85 -2.21
C GLY A 79 -6.30 12.98 -2.51
N VAL A 80 -5.07 12.92 -1.99
CA VAL A 80 -4.04 13.92 -2.26
C VAL A 80 -3.66 13.93 -3.74
N GLY A 81 -3.58 12.75 -4.37
CA GLY A 81 -3.32 12.62 -5.81
C GLY A 81 -4.41 13.31 -6.63
N ALA A 82 -5.68 13.00 -6.34
CA ALA A 82 -6.84 13.60 -7.00
C ALA A 82 -6.89 15.12 -6.78
N ALA A 83 -6.66 15.61 -5.56
CA ALA A 83 -6.61 17.03 -5.22
C ALA A 83 -5.50 17.78 -5.98
N MET A 84 -4.40 17.10 -6.30
CA MET A 84 -3.33 17.64 -7.12
C MET A 84 -3.63 17.55 -8.62
N GLY A 85 -4.70 16.88 -9.05
CA GLY A 85 -5.01 16.61 -10.45
C GLY A 85 -4.10 15.54 -11.07
N MET A 86 -3.65 14.57 -10.27
CA MET A 86 -2.92 13.41 -10.77
C MET A 86 -3.88 12.40 -11.40
N PRO A 87 -3.53 11.78 -12.54
CA PRO A 87 -4.36 10.72 -13.11
C PRO A 87 -4.25 9.45 -12.27
N ASP A 88 -5.23 8.57 -12.38
CA ASP A 88 -5.29 7.33 -11.59
C ASP A 88 -4.04 6.44 -11.72
N HIS A 89 -3.36 6.45 -12.87
CA HIS A 89 -2.09 5.74 -13.03
C HIS A 89 -1.04 6.23 -12.00
N ALA A 90 -0.97 7.53 -11.71
CA ALA A 90 -0.08 8.05 -10.67
C ALA A 90 -0.47 7.56 -9.27
N VAL A 91 -1.77 7.45 -8.99
CA VAL A 91 -2.27 6.92 -7.71
C VAL A 91 -1.88 5.44 -7.58
N THR A 92 -2.01 4.66 -8.65
CA THR A 92 -1.50 3.27 -8.69
C THR A 92 0.00 3.20 -8.41
N VAL A 93 0.81 4.07 -9.05
CA VAL A 93 2.26 4.15 -8.82
C VAL A 93 2.59 4.48 -7.37
N ALA A 94 1.91 5.47 -6.79
CA ALA A 94 2.10 5.86 -5.39
C ALA A 94 1.72 4.73 -4.42
N LEU A 95 0.57 4.10 -4.61
CA LEU A 95 0.11 3.00 -3.76
C LEU A 95 1.02 1.76 -3.86
N ALA A 96 1.47 1.39 -5.07
CA ALA A 96 2.44 0.32 -5.27
C ALA A 96 3.78 0.62 -4.58
N THR A 97 4.21 1.89 -4.64
CA THR A 97 5.40 2.36 -3.93
C THR A 97 5.24 2.17 -2.42
N VAL A 98 4.16 2.69 -1.83
CA VAL A 98 3.95 2.62 -0.37
C VAL A 98 3.74 1.18 0.11
N LEU A 99 3.10 0.32 -0.68
CA LEU A 99 3.01 -1.11 -0.39
C LEU A 99 4.38 -1.75 -0.25
N GLN A 100 5.31 -1.42 -1.16
CA GLN A 100 6.67 -1.93 -1.11
C GLN A 100 7.51 -1.31 0.02
N GLU A 101 7.39 0.00 0.25
CA GLU A 101 8.24 0.73 1.20
C GLU A 101 7.83 0.50 2.66
N SER A 102 6.53 0.42 2.95
CA SER A 102 6.02 0.40 4.32
C SER A 102 4.85 -0.55 4.56
N GLY A 103 4.33 -1.19 3.51
CA GLY A 103 3.11 -1.98 3.59
C GLY A 103 1.89 -1.12 3.96
N LEU A 104 1.81 0.12 3.45
CA LEU A 104 0.74 1.09 3.76
C LEU A 104 0.70 1.59 5.22
N ARG A 105 1.85 1.61 5.91
CA ARG A 105 1.94 2.06 7.30
C ARG A 105 2.79 3.30 7.42
N ASN A 106 2.36 4.25 8.23
CA ASN A 106 3.13 5.49 8.44
C ASN A 106 4.20 5.25 9.51
N LEU A 107 5.36 4.73 9.10
CA LEU A 107 6.39 4.28 10.03
C LEU A 107 7.21 5.46 10.59
N PRO A 108 7.57 5.47 11.89
CA PRO A 108 8.41 6.52 12.48
C PRO A 108 9.87 6.42 12.05
N GLY A 109 10.28 5.34 11.36
CA GLY A 109 11.65 5.16 10.92
C GLY A 109 11.84 3.87 10.12
N GLY A 110 12.98 3.77 9.44
CA GLY A 110 13.41 2.59 8.69
C GLY A 110 14.93 2.59 8.49
N ASP A 111 15.38 2.28 7.26
CA ASP A 111 16.81 2.33 6.94
C ASP A 111 17.36 3.77 7.00
N ARG A 112 18.44 3.95 7.77
CA ARG A 112 19.07 5.25 8.04
C ARG A 112 18.08 6.24 8.66
N ASP A 113 17.70 7.28 7.92
CA ASP A 113 16.75 8.33 8.31
C ASP A 113 15.46 8.28 7.46
N SER A 114 15.17 7.16 6.79
CA SER A 114 13.88 7.00 6.10
C SER A 114 12.74 6.99 7.10
N ALA A 115 11.63 7.65 6.78
CA ALA A 115 10.43 7.63 7.60
C ALA A 115 9.16 7.84 6.75
N GLY A 116 8.02 7.60 7.38
CA GLY A 116 6.68 7.78 6.83
C GLY A 116 6.28 6.72 5.79
N LEU A 117 5.14 6.99 5.13
CA LEU A 117 4.53 6.08 4.15
C LEU A 117 5.49 5.66 3.04
N PHE A 118 6.21 6.61 2.47
CA PHE A 118 7.08 6.41 1.31
C PHE A 118 8.53 6.11 1.68
N GLN A 119 8.85 5.93 2.97
CA GLN A 119 10.22 5.77 3.48
C GLN A 119 11.17 6.84 2.89
N GLN A 120 10.69 8.07 2.83
CA GLN A 120 11.43 9.21 2.30
C GLN A 120 12.52 9.63 3.30
N ARG A 121 13.69 10.04 2.78
CA ARG A 121 14.86 10.41 3.59
C ARG A 121 15.03 11.93 3.66
N PRO A 122 14.94 12.56 4.85
CA PRO A 122 15.25 13.98 5.03
C PRO A 122 16.64 14.37 4.50
N SER A 123 17.65 13.55 4.76
CA SER A 123 19.03 13.77 4.26
C SER A 123 19.18 13.73 2.73
N GLN A 124 18.18 13.25 1.99
CA GLN A 124 18.14 13.28 0.53
C GLN A 124 17.24 14.40 -0.03
N GLY A 125 16.78 15.32 0.81
CA GLY A 125 16.04 16.51 0.39
C GLY A 125 14.54 16.30 0.20
N TRP A 126 13.96 15.23 0.76
CA TRP A 126 12.52 14.99 0.69
C TRP A 126 11.69 15.89 1.63
N GLY A 127 12.30 16.44 2.68
CA GLY A 127 11.65 17.29 3.69
C GLY A 127 12.33 17.15 5.06
N THR A 128 11.79 17.77 6.10
CA THR A 128 12.16 17.47 7.50
C THR A 128 11.56 16.14 7.95
N TYR A 129 11.98 15.62 9.11
CA TYR A 129 11.39 14.41 9.70
C TYR A 129 9.87 14.55 9.88
N GLU A 130 9.42 15.67 10.47
CA GLU A 130 8.01 15.95 10.69
C GLU A 130 7.23 15.96 9.38
N GLN A 131 7.81 16.55 8.33
CA GLN A 131 7.22 16.59 7.00
C GLN A 131 7.10 15.20 6.37
N VAL A 132 8.16 14.39 6.36
CA VAL A 132 8.09 13.06 5.72
C VAL A 132 7.21 12.08 6.50
N THR A 133 6.97 12.33 7.80
CA THR A 133 6.00 11.58 8.62
C THR A 133 4.57 12.12 8.56
N ASP A 134 4.31 13.25 7.90
CA ASP A 134 2.95 13.71 7.58
C ASP A 134 2.49 13.05 6.27
N PRO A 135 1.47 12.16 6.30
CA PRO A 135 0.97 11.47 5.11
C PRO A 135 0.59 12.39 3.96
N VAL A 136 0.05 13.58 4.26
CA VAL A 136 -0.36 14.54 3.24
C VAL A 136 0.88 15.14 2.57
N TYR A 137 1.85 15.60 3.36
CA TYR A 137 3.08 16.16 2.82
C TYR A 137 3.86 15.10 2.03
N ALA A 138 4.04 13.90 2.57
CA ALA A 138 4.82 12.84 1.93
C ALA A 138 4.23 12.44 0.57
N SER A 139 2.90 12.31 0.49
CA SER A 139 2.15 12.09 -0.74
C SER A 139 2.35 13.23 -1.75
N GLN A 140 2.21 14.48 -1.31
CA GLN A 140 2.44 15.63 -2.18
C GLN A 140 3.89 15.70 -2.70
N ALA A 141 4.86 15.41 -1.85
CA ALA A 141 6.29 15.38 -2.22
C ALA A 141 6.56 14.31 -3.27
N PHE A 142 5.97 13.12 -3.11
CA PHE A 142 6.03 12.05 -4.10
C PHE A 142 5.46 12.49 -5.45
N TYR A 143 4.22 13.00 -5.49
CA TYR A 143 3.60 13.43 -6.75
C TYR A 143 4.30 14.62 -7.40
N ARG A 144 4.83 15.57 -6.61
CA ARG A 144 5.65 16.67 -7.14
C ARG A 144 6.89 16.13 -7.85
N LYS A 145 7.58 15.16 -7.26
CA LYS A 145 8.75 14.53 -7.89
C LYS A 145 8.36 13.68 -9.09
N LEU A 146 7.24 12.95 -9.03
CA LEU A 146 6.72 12.21 -10.17
C LEU A 146 6.52 13.15 -11.38
N ARG A 147 5.87 14.30 -11.17
CA ARG A 147 5.66 15.31 -12.23
C ARG A 147 6.93 15.87 -12.88
N THR A 148 8.09 15.79 -12.24
CA THR A 148 9.34 16.29 -12.84
C THR A 148 9.94 15.34 -13.86
N GLU A 149 9.43 14.10 -13.95
CA GLU A 149 9.97 13.06 -14.83
C GLU A 149 9.12 12.93 -16.12
N PRO A 150 9.47 13.53 -17.26
CA PRO A 150 8.57 13.62 -18.42
C PRO A 150 8.09 12.26 -18.98
N GLU A 151 8.82 11.18 -18.70
CA GLU A 151 8.62 9.84 -19.24
C GLU A 151 7.63 9.01 -18.40
N TRP A 152 7.43 9.38 -17.12
CA TRP A 152 6.63 8.59 -16.17
C TRP A 152 5.21 8.24 -16.65
N PRO A 153 4.46 9.09 -17.39
CA PRO A 153 3.06 8.79 -17.71
C PRO A 153 2.87 7.54 -18.58
N THR A 154 3.92 7.10 -19.27
CA THR A 154 3.88 5.94 -20.18
C THR A 154 4.65 4.74 -19.66
N LEU A 155 5.33 4.87 -18.51
CA LEU A 155 6.07 3.78 -17.91
C LEU A 155 5.14 2.79 -17.22
N ASP A 156 5.57 1.54 -17.12
CA ASP A 156 4.88 0.58 -16.26
C ASP A 156 4.98 1.03 -14.80
N VAL A 157 4.04 0.57 -13.96
CA VAL A 157 3.92 1.03 -12.57
C VAL A 157 5.23 0.86 -11.79
N ALA A 158 5.89 -0.29 -11.98
CA ALA A 158 7.16 -0.59 -11.31
C ALA A 158 8.32 0.31 -11.80
N GLU A 159 8.35 0.60 -13.09
CA GLU A 159 9.37 1.47 -13.70
C GLU A 159 9.19 2.92 -13.22
N ALA A 160 7.96 3.42 -13.20
CA ALA A 160 7.64 4.74 -12.67
C ALA A 160 7.97 4.85 -11.17
N ALA A 161 7.63 3.85 -10.36
CA ALA A 161 7.98 3.83 -8.93
C ALA A 161 9.50 3.84 -8.72
N GLN A 162 10.22 2.99 -9.48
CA GLN A 162 11.67 2.92 -9.44
C GLN A 162 12.35 4.23 -9.87
N LEU A 163 11.82 4.92 -10.88
CA LEU A 163 12.35 6.20 -11.35
C LEU A 163 12.39 7.24 -10.23
N ILE A 164 11.37 7.24 -9.36
CA ILE A 164 11.20 8.22 -8.29
C ILE A 164 11.97 7.86 -7.02
N GLN A 165 11.88 6.60 -6.59
CA GLN A 165 12.51 6.14 -5.35
C GLN A 165 13.99 5.80 -5.53
N ARG A 166 14.39 5.38 -6.73
CA ARG A 166 15.76 4.94 -7.04
C ARG A 166 16.26 3.87 -6.06
N SER A 167 15.42 2.89 -5.75
CA SER A 167 15.80 1.77 -4.87
C SER A 167 16.76 0.82 -5.60
N PHE A 168 17.37 -0.13 -4.88
CA PHE A 168 18.40 -1.00 -5.44
C PHE A 168 17.85 -2.05 -6.44
N ASP A 169 16.56 -2.39 -6.35
CA ASP A 169 15.91 -3.39 -7.21
C ASP A 169 14.46 -3.00 -7.52
N GLY A 170 14.26 -2.39 -8.69
CA GLY A 170 12.95 -1.90 -9.13
C GLY A 170 11.93 -2.97 -9.49
N SER A 171 12.34 -4.24 -9.61
CA SER A 171 11.42 -5.34 -9.97
C SER A 171 10.41 -5.64 -8.84
N LEU A 172 10.72 -5.25 -7.60
CA LEU A 172 9.91 -5.54 -6.43
C LEU A 172 8.58 -4.78 -6.39
N TYR A 173 8.44 -3.67 -7.14
CA TYR A 173 7.17 -2.94 -7.20
C TYR A 173 6.11 -3.67 -8.05
N ALA A 174 6.52 -4.46 -9.04
CA ALA A 174 5.62 -5.09 -10.00
C ALA A 174 4.62 -6.06 -9.33
N GLN A 175 5.02 -6.73 -8.24
CA GLN A 175 4.13 -7.63 -7.50
C GLN A 175 2.92 -6.91 -6.87
N TRP A 176 3.06 -5.61 -6.58
CA TRP A 176 2.03 -4.81 -5.92
C TRP A 176 1.08 -4.15 -6.90
N GLU A 177 1.42 -4.08 -8.18
CA GLU A 177 0.64 -3.39 -9.20
C GLU A 177 -0.83 -3.84 -9.24
N PRO A 178 -1.18 -5.14 -9.25
CA PRO A 178 -2.58 -5.54 -9.26
C PRO A 178 -3.35 -5.09 -8.01
N GLN A 179 -2.68 -5.03 -6.84
CA GLN A 179 -3.28 -4.55 -5.60
C GLN A 179 -3.54 -3.05 -5.67
N ALA A 180 -2.50 -2.31 -6.07
CA ALA A 180 -2.50 -0.87 -6.15
C ALA A 180 -3.53 -0.38 -7.17
N ALA A 181 -3.68 -1.10 -8.30
CA ALA A 181 -4.68 -0.79 -9.32
C ALA A 181 -6.12 -0.99 -8.82
N THR A 182 -6.41 -2.09 -8.10
CA THR A 182 -7.72 -2.28 -7.45
C THR A 182 -8.01 -1.14 -6.47
N MET A 183 -7.05 -0.84 -5.59
CA MET A 183 -7.18 0.23 -4.60
C MET A 183 -7.37 1.61 -5.25
N ALA A 184 -6.57 1.95 -6.25
CA ALA A 184 -6.67 3.22 -6.97
C ALA A 184 -8.05 3.38 -7.61
N ALA A 185 -8.54 2.37 -8.33
CA ALA A 185 -9.84 2.47 -9.00
C ALA A 185 -11.01 2.68 -8.03
N ALA A 186 -10.96 2.09 -6.84
CA ALA A 186 -11.96 2.36 -5.80
C ALA A 186 -11.80 3.76 -5.21
N LEU A 187 -10.58 4.11 -4.80
CA LEU A 187 -10.30 5.33 -4.04
C LEU A 187 -10.29 6.61 -4.88
N THR A 188 -10.15 6.50 -6.21
CA THR A 188 -10.38 7.63 -7.15
C THR A 188 -11.84 7.70 -7.63
N GLY A 189 -12.73 6.87 -7.08
CA GLY A 189 -14.16 6.90 -7.36
C GLY A 189 -14.57 6.27 -8.69
N ARG A 190 -13.64 5.66 -9.42
CA ARG A 190 -13.92 5.01 -10.71
C ARG A 190 -14.80 3.77 -10.56
N ASN A 191 -14.66 3.06 -9.45
CA ASN A 191 -15.36 1.81 -9.17
C ASN A 191 -16.41 1.96 -8.06
N GLY A 192 -17.30 2.96 -8.12
CA GLY A 192 -18.53 2.98 -7.30
C GLY A 192 -18.33 2.65 -5.80
N PRO A 193 -19.24 1.86 -5.19
CA PRO A 193 -19.17 1.43 -3.78
C PRO A 193 -18.15 0.28 -3.57
N ALA A 194 -16.89 0.49 -3.95
CA ALA A 194 -15.88 -0.57 -3.94
C ALA A 194 -15.12 -0.74 -2.61
N LEU A 195 -15.22 0.19 -1.66
CA LEU A 195 -14.54 0.09 -0.36
C LEU A 195 -15.55 -0.09 0.77
N THR A 196 -15.44 -1.20 1.49
CA THR A 196 -16.20 -1.50 2.71
C THR A 196 -15.26 -1.54 3.90
N CYS A 197 -15.77 -1.20 5.09
CA CYS A 197 -15.05 -1.31 6.35
C CYS A 197 -16.02 -1.81 7.43
N HIS A 198 -15.59 -2.75 8.25
CA HIS A 198 -16.43 -3.45 9.23
C HIS A 198 -15.77 -3.48 10.62
N ASP A 199 -16.57 -3.84 11.63
CA ASP A 199 -16.14 -3.99 13.03
C ASP A 199 -15.40 -2.75 13.57
N LEU A 200 -15.80 -1.56 13.13
CA LEU A 200 -15.09 -0.32 13.45
C LEU A 200 -15.35 0.14 14.89
N ALA A 201 -14.28 0.50 15.59
CA ALA A 201 -14.37 1.24 16.84
C ALA A 201 -14.17 2.74 16.57
N ALA A 202 -15.17 3.55 16.91
CA ALA A 202 -15.06 5.01 16.79
C ALA A 202 -13.92 5.56 17.67
N ALA A 203 -13.17 6.52 17.15
CA ALA A 203 -12.15 7.23 17.92
C ALA A 203 -12.78 7.96 19.12
N THR A 204 -12.09 7.97 20.26
CA THR A 204 -12.57 8.59 21.51
C THR A 204 -12.76 10.11 21.39
N ALA A 205 -11.95 10.77 20.55
CA ALA A 205 -12.05 12.19 20.24
C ALA A 205 -11.93 12.35 18.72
N PRO A 206 -13.03 12.18 17.97
CA PRO A 206 -12.94 12.11 16.53
C PRO A 206 -12.69 13.49 15.92
N GLU A 207 -11.79 13.54 14.93
CA GLU A 207 -11.35 14.78 14.28
C GLU A 207 -12.47 15.47 13.49
N ASP A 208 -12.24 16.73 13.12
CA ASP A 208 -13.12 17.47 12.24
C ASP A 208 -12.97 17.00 10.78
N VAL A 209 -14.00 16.32 10.27
CA VAL A 209 -14.01 15.71 8.93
C VAL A 209 -13.72 16.74 7.84
N ALA A 210 -14.30 17.94 7.96
CA ALA A 210 -14.18 18.99 6.95
C ALA A 210 -12.73 19.52 6.85
N THR A 211 -12.07 19.68 7.99
CA THR A 211 -10.66 20.11 8.07
C THR A 211 -9.74 19.07 7.45
N VAL A 212 -9.93 17.79 7.75
CA VAL A 212 -9.11 16.72 7.19
C VAL A 212 -9.37 16.58 5.69
N ALA A 213 -10.64 16.58 5.26
CA ALA A 213 -11.01 16.52 3.85
C ALA A 213 -10.44 17.72 3.05
N ALA A 214 -10.40 18.92 3.63
CA ALA A 214 -9.78 20.06 2.96
C ALA A 214 -8.27 19.84 2.69
N ARG A 215 -7.56 19.15 3.59
CA ARG A 215 -6.14 18.83 3.43
C ARG A 215 -5.89 17.65 2.49
N GLU A 216 -6.73 16.62 2.58
CA GLU A 216 -6.53 15.35 1.86
C GLU A 216 -7.20 15.37 0.48
N LEU A 217 -8.45 15.83 0.38
CA LEU A 217 -9.25 15.83 -0.84
C LEU A 217 -9.29 17.19 -1.55
N GLY A 218 -8.81 18.27 -0.92
CA GLY A 218 -8.91 19.63 -1.46
C GLY A 218 -10.33 20.21 -1.44
N THR A 219 -11.25 19.62 -0.68
CA THR A 219 -12.62 20.13 -0.51
C THR A 219 -13.12 19.89 0.92
N SER A 220 -13.96 20.78 1.42
CA SER A 220 -14.75 20.60 2.65
C SER A 220 -16.23 20.32 2.38
N VAL A 221 -16.63 20.26 1.09
CA VAL A 221 -18.01 19.98 0.68
C VAL A 221 -18.22 18.46 0.67
N LEU A 222 -18.76 17.94 1.77
CA LEU A 222 -18.95 16.51 2.03
C LEU A 222 -20.42 16.09 2.05
N SER A 223 -21.31 16.92 1.51
CA SER A 223 -22.73 16.62 1.41
C SER A 223 -23.38 17.36 0.24
N GLY A 224 -24.56 16.90 -0.18
CA GLY A 224 -25.30 17.47 -1.30
C GLY A 224 -24.87 16.88 -2.65
N PRO A 225 -25.25 17.54 -3.77
CA PRO A 225 -24.95 17.07 -5.12
C PRO A 225 -23.44 16.92 -5.35
N GLN A 226 -23.03 15.81 -5.96
CA GLN A 226 -21.67 15.57 -6.43
C GLN A 226 -21.70 15.00 -7.85
N ASP A 227 -20.63 15.21 -8.60
CA ASP A 227 -20.37 14.40 -9.81
C ASP A 227 -20.16 12.93 -9.43
N GLY A 228 -20.47 11.99 -10.34
CA GLY A 228 -20.42 10.55 -10.05
C GLY A 228 -19.05 10.08 -9.56
N VAL A 229 -17.98 10.38 -10.30
CA VAL A 229 -16.62 9.95 -9.92
C VAL A 229 -16.19 10.65 -8.63
N ARG A 230 -16.40 11.96 -8.54
CA ARG A 230 -16.01 12.74 -7.36
C ARG A 230 -16.77 12.32 -6.10
N GLY A 231 -18.06 12.03 -6.21
CA GLY A 231 -18.87 11.60 -5.08
C GLY A 231 -18.46 10.22 -4.58
N TRP A 232 -18.10 9.29 -5.47
CA TRP A 232 -17.56 7.99 -5.08
C TRP A 232 -16.17 8.08 -4.46
N GLU A 233 -15.31 8.97 -4.95
CA GLU A 233 -14.01 9.27 -4.34
C GLU A 233 -14.20 9.71 -2.88
N ILE A 234 -15.08 10.70 -2.65
CA ILE A 234 -15.37 11.21 -1.30
C ILE A 234 -16.05 10.14 -0.43
N ALA A 235 -17.01 9.38 -0.97
CA ALA A 235 -17.72 8.35 -0.24
C ALA A 235 -16.77 7.23 0.24
N ASN A 236 -15.91 6.72 -0.63
CA ASN A 236 -14.91 5.70 -0.27
C ASN A 236 -13.87 6.26 0.71
N TRP A 237 -13.45 7.53 0.56
CA TRP A 237 -12.57 8.20 1.53
C TRP A 237 -13.23 8.33 2.92
N LEU A 238 -14.53 8.67 2.97
CA LEU A 238 -15.29 8.76 4.22
C LEU A 238 -15.38 7.39 4.91
N VAL A 239 -15.67 6.32 4.17
CA VAL A 239 -15.72 4.95 4.73
C VAL A 239 -14.35 4.52 5.26
N ALA A 240 -13.26 4.75 4.50
CA ALA A 240 -11.90 4.43 4.94
C ALA A 240 -11.49 5.16 6.24
N HIS A 241 -12.07 6.33 6.50
CA HIS A 241 -11.84 7.12 7.70
C HIS A 241 -12.97 7.06 8.73
N ALA A 242 -13.95 6.17 8.56
CA ALA A 242 -15.16 6.18 9.38
C ALA A 242 -14.87 6.04 10.88
N ALA A 243 -13.89 5.19 11.25
CA ALA A 243 -13.43 5.06 12.63
C ALA A 243 -12.82 6.36 13.19
N ARG A 244 -11.97 7.04 12.39
CA ARG A 244 -11.30 8.31 12.76
C ARG A 244 -12.31 9.42 13.06
N PHE A 245 -13.43 9.42 12.35
CA PHE A 245 -14.44 10.46 12.44
C PHE A 245 -15.69 10.05 13.25
N GLY A 246 -15.83 8.79 13.63
CA GLY A 246 -17.05 8.28 14.26
C GLY A 246 -18.25 8.36 13.33
N LEU A 247 -18.09 8.01 12.04
CA LEU A 247 -19.19 7.94 11.08
C LEU A 247 -19.98 6.64 11.29
N GLU A 248 -21.30 6.76 11.29
CA GLU A 248 -22.22 5.60 11.35
C GLU A 248 -22.83 5.27 10.00
N ARG A 249 -22.93 6.26 9.10
CA ARG A 249 -23.54 6.11 7.79
C ARG A 249 -22.91 7.05 6.77
N VAL A 250 -22.69 6.54 5.57
CA VAL A 250 -22.34 7.30 4.37
C VAL A 250 -23.32 6.89 3.28
N THR A 251 -23.91 7.85 2.57
CA THR A 251 -24.79 7.57 1.44
C THR A 251 -24.32 8.31 0.20
N PHE A 252 -24.35 7.65 -0.94
CA PHE A 252 -24.14 8.30 -2.23
C PHE A 252 -24.83 7.50 -3.34
N ASP A 253 -25.52 8.22 -4.22
CA ASP A 253 -26.04 7.69 -5.49
C ASP A 253 -26.81 6.37 -5.37
N GLY A 254 -27.77 6.32 -4.44
CA GLY A 254 -28.62 5.15 -4.20
C GLY A 254 -28.04 4.09 -3.26
N TRP A 255 -26.79 4.25 -2.82
CA TRP A 255 -26.13 3.32 -1.89
C TRP A 255 -25.98 3.92 -0.49
N SER A 256 -26.07 3.06 0.51
CA SER A 256 -25.80 3.38 1.92
C SER A 256 -24.83 2.37 2.50
N TRP A 257 -23.71 2.85 3.03
CA TRP A 257 -22.84 2.11 3.93
C TRP A 257 -23.21 2.43 5.37
N THR A 258 -23.19 1.43 6.26
CA THR A 258 -23.37 1.65 7.70
C THR A 258 -22.25 0.99 8.49
N ALA A 259 -21.83 1.63 9.58
CA ALA A 259 -20.82 1.06 10.48
C ALA A 259 -21.29 -0.24 11.16
N GLU A 260 -22.61 -0.42 11.33
CA GLU A 260 -23.22 -1.62 11.89
C GLU A 260 -23.08 -2.83 10.96
N SER A 261 -23.39 -2.68 9.67
CA SER A 261 -23.30 -3.78 8.71
C SER A 261 -21.88 -3.94 8.16
N GLY A 262 -21.12 -2.85 8.11
CA GLY A 262 -19.85 -2.75 7.42
C GLY A 262 -19.95 -2.78 5.90
N GLU A 263 -21.16 -2.90 5.34
CA GLU A 263 -21.41 -3.19 3.92
C GLU A 263 -22.18 -2.06 3.22
N TRP A 264 -22.04 -1.98 1.91
CA TRP A 264 -22.88 -1.14 1.06
C TRP A 264 -24.17 -1.85 0.70
N ALA A 265 -25.31 -1.16 0.82
CA ALA A 265 -26.61 -1.62 0.36
C ALA A 265 -27.29 -0.59 -0.54
N SER A 266 -27.89 -1.05 -1.64
CA SER A 266 -28.77 -0.21 -2.47
C SER A 266 -30.06 0.05 -1.69
N THR A 267 -30.26 1.30 -1.28
CA THR A 267 -31.32 1.70 -0.32
C THR A 267 -32.12 2.92 -0.75
N GLY A 268 -31.71 3.59 -1.83
CA GLY A 268 -32.33 4.83 -2.27
C GLY A 268 -32.20 5.09 -3.78
N PRO A 269 -32.66 6.25 -4.26
CA PRO A 269 -32.54 6.64 -5.66
C PRO A 269 -31.10 7.03 -6.03
N GLU A 270 -30.69 6.75 -7.27
CA GLU A 270 -29.45 7.24 -7.90
C GLU A 270 -29.59 8.74 -8.22
N ASP A 271 -29.45 9.56 -7.17
CA ASP A 271 -29.69 11.01 -7.23
C ASP A 271 -28.40 11.85 -7.20
N GLY A 272 -27.22 11.20 -7.18
CA GLY A 272 -25.93 11.86 -7.08
C GLY A 272 -25.76 12.72 -5.81
N ARG A 273 -26.48 12.43 -4.71
CA ARG A 273 -26.39 13.20 -3.46
C ARG A 273 -25.59 12.47 -2.40
N LEU A 274 -24.51 13.10 -1.95
CA LEU A 274 -23.68 12.61 -0.86
C LEU A 274 -24.28 13.03 0.49
N SER A 275 -24.25 12.14 1.47
CA SER A 275 -24.50 12.47 2.87
C SER A 275 -23.65 11.62 3.81
N LEU A 276 -23.39 12.14 5.02
CA LEU A 276 -22.71 11.44 6.09
C LEU A 276 -23.42 11.70 7.42
N GLN A 277 -23.39 10.72 8.32
CA GLN A 277 -23.94 10.81 9.67
C GLN A 277 -22.93 10.28 10.68
N ARG A 278 -22.86 10.93 11.84
CA ARG A 278 -22.00 10.55 12.97
C ARG A 278 -22.86 10.01 14.11
N ALA A 279 -22.26 9.19 14.96
CA ALA A 279 -22.89 8.77 16.20
C ALA A 279 -23.31 9.99 17.03
N VAL A 280 -24.56 9.97 17.51
CA VAL A 280 -25.00 10.93 18.51
C VAL A 280 -24.47 10.43 19.85
N GLY A 281 -23.51 11.15 20.42
CA GLY A 281 -22.93 10.83 21.73
C GLY A 281 -23.91 10.96 22.89
#